data_AF-A0A9P6E8W5-F1
#
_entry.id   AF-A0A9P6E8W5-F1
#
_cell.length_a   1.000
_cell.length_b   1.000
_cell.length_c   1.000
_cell.angle_alpha   90.00
_cell.angle_beta   90.00
_cell.angle_gamma   90.00
#
_symmetry.space_group_name_H-M   'P 1'
#
loop_
_entity.id
_entity.type
_entity.pdbx_description
1 polymer ?
#
loop_
_entity_poly.entity_id
_entity_poly.type
_entity_poly.pdbx_seq_one_letter_code
_entity_poly.pdbx_strand_id
1 'polypeptide(L)'
;MVDGLLMPPHSSVLAATIGITFVTPHKVVNRDLQGLFRVKRERVRDALKWLQANNQLYSDIIISEDRLSELPEDDVPTEIVSTTRVSADVEAVLREEEGYVPLDVLDEGEFHAERLSRSQISHICYRPH
;
A
#
# COMPACT_ATOMS: atom_id res chain seq x y z
N MET A 1 14.41 -9.25 18.51
CA MET A 1 13.67 -10.14 17.60
C MET A 1 12.28 -10.27 18.19
N VAL A 2 11.23 -9.91 17.43
CA VAL A 2 9.86 -10.16 17.87
C VAL A 2 9.65 -11.66 17.67
N ASP A 3 9.37 -12.41 18.74
CA ASP A 3 9.15 -13.85 18.65
C ASP A 3 8.12 -14.16 17.56
N GLY A 4 8.48 -14.99 16.58
CA GLY A 4 7.74 -15.26 15.34
C GLY A 4 6.39 -15.98 15.50
N LEU A 5 5.87 -16.00 16.72
CA LEU A 5 4.59 -16.62 17.09
C LEU A 5 3.40 -15.67 16.91
N LEU A 6 3.66 -14.37 16.74
CA LEU A 6 2.64 -13.34 16.77
C LEU A 6 2.08 -13.08 15.38
N MET A 7 0.75 -13.18 15.26
CA MET A 7 0.01 -12.61 14.12
C MET A 7 0.45 -11.16 13.86
N PRO A 8 0.28 -10.67 12.60
CA PRO A 8 0.50 -9.27 12.27
C PRO A 8 -0.11 -8.33 13.31
N PRO A 9 0.53 -7.19 13.60
CA PRO A 9 0.08 -6.25 14.63
C PRO A 9 -1.35 -5.75 14.36
N HIS A 10 -2.01 -5.28 15.41
CA HIS A 10 -3.41 -4.83 15.33
C HIS A 10 -3.55 -3.60 14.43
N SER A 11 -4.73 -3.40 13.81
CA SER A 11 -5.01 -2.25 12.93
C SER A 11 -4.71 -0.90 13.60
N SER A 12 -4.99 -0.81 14.90
CA SER A 12 -4.63 0.35 15.74
C SER A 12 -3.13 0.71 15.71
N VAL A 13 -2.24 -0.27 15.59
CA VAL A 13 -0.78 -0.03 15.51
C VAL A 13 -0.40 0.47 14.12
N LEU A 14 -1.08 0.00 13.06
CA LEU A 14 -0.83 0.47 11.71
C LEU A 14 -1.06 1.98 11.59
N ALA A 15 -2.13 2.52 12.17
CA ALA A 15 -2.40 3.96 12.12
C ALA A 15 -1.39 4.81 12.90
N ALA A 16 -0.72 4.24 13.91
CA ALA A 16 0.39 4.89 14.60
C ALA A 16 1.71 4.81 13.81
N THR A 17 1.83 3.85 12.89
CA THR A 17 3.06 3.54 12.17
C THR A 17 3.08 4.15 10.77
N ILE A 18 1.91 4.24 10.13
CA ILE A 18 1.75 4.61 8.71
C ILE A 18 0.75 5.75 8.60
N GLY A 19 1.18 6.84 7.98
CA GLY A 19 0.33 7.97 7.62
C GLY A 19 -0.07 7.92 6.14
N ILE A 20 -1.33 8.21 5.84
CA ILE A 20 -1.85 8.22 4.46
C ILE A 20 -2.17 9.66 4.08
N THR A 21 -1.53 10.16 3.00
CA THR A 21 -1.81 11.50 2.46
C THR A 21 -2.16 11.39 0.99
N PHE A 22 -3.35 11.83 0.61
CA PHE A 22 -3.70 12.01 -0.80
C PHE A 22 -3.20 13.38 -1.25
N VAL A 23 -2.37 13.40 -2.30
CA VAL A 23 -1.90 14.64 -2.91
C VAL A 23 -2.65 14.88 -4.20
N THR A 24 -3.48 15.93 -4.24
CA THR A 24 -4.29 16.26 -5.41
C THR A 24 -4.29 17.76 -5.69
N PRO A 25 -4.12 18.20 -6.96
CA PRO A 25 -4.16 19.62 -7.32
C PRO A 25 -5.54 20.26 -7.08
N HIS A 26 -6.60 19.45 -6.98
CA HIS A 26 -7.95 19.89 -6.66
C HIS A 26 -8.35 19.49 -5.23
N LYS A 27 -8.97 20.42 -4.50
CA LYS A 27 -9.31 20.29 -3.06
C LYS A 27 -10.44 19.29 -2.77
N VAL A 28 -11.19 18.90 -3.80
CA VAL A 28 -12.35 18.02 -3.68
C VAL A 28 -12.01 16.68 -4.32
N VAL A 29 -11.67 15.71 -3.48
CA VAL A 29 -11.56 14.31 -3.87
C VAL A 29 -12.80 13.64 -3.31
N ASN A 30 -13.62 13.05 -4.18
CA ASN A 30 -14.59 12.06 -3.74
C ASN A 30 -13.78 10.84 -3.31
N ARG A 31 -13.48 10.79 -2.01
CA ARG A 31 -12.59 9.79 -1.41
C ARG A 31 -13.38 8.51 -1.26
N ASP A 32 -13.32 7.64 -2.28
CA ASP A 32 -13.75 6.26 -2.11
C ASP A 32 -12.68 5.48 -1.34
N LEU A 33 -12.58 5.75 -0.04
CA LEU A 33 -11.69 5.00 0.85
C LEU A 33 -12.08 3.53 0.89
N GLN A 34 -13.37 3.21 0.70
CA GLN A 34 -13.84 1.84 0.61
C GLN A 34 -13.30 1.13 -0.62
N GLY A 35 -13.18 1.79 -1.76
CA GLY A 35 -12.54 1.23 -2.95
C GLY A 35 -11.06 0.87 -2.75
N LEU A 36 -10.34 1.64 -1.93
CA LEU A 36 -8.89 1.52 -1.76
C LEU A 36 -8.45 0.68 -0.54
N PHE A 37 -9.13 0.84 0.59
CA PHE A 37 -8.72 0.30 1.89
C PHE A 37 -9.73 -0.68 2.49
N ARG A 38 -10.58 -1.27 1.64
CA ARG A 38 -11.55 -2.28 2.07
C ARG A 38 -10.86 -3.46 2.72
N VAL A 39 -11.34 -3.84 3.90
CA VAL A 39 -10.91 -5.05 4.58
C VAL A 39 -12.06 -6.05 4.62
N LYS A 40 -11.75 -7.29 4.24
CA LYS A 40 -12.62 -8.46 4.40
C LYS A 40 -11.95 -9.45 5.32
N ARG A 41 -12.47 -9.59 6.53
CA ARG A 41 -11.96 -10.53 7.54
C ARG A 41 -11.68 -11.94 7.00
N GLU A 42 -12.57 -12.49 6.16
CA GLU A 42 -12.37 -13.81 5.55
C GLU A 42 -11.13 -13.86 4.65
N ARG A 43 -10.92 -12.81 3.84
CA ARG A 43 -9.74 -12.70 2.97
C ARG A 43 -8.46 -12.59 3.77
N VAL A 44 -8.48 -11.86 4.89
CA VAL A 44 -7.34 -11.75 5.80
C VAL A 44 -7.02 -13.12 6.42
N ARG A 45 -8.03 -13.84 6.91
CA ARG A 45 -7.87 -15.19 7.44
C ARG A 45 -7.27 -16.15 6.42
N ASP A 46 -7.80 -16.15 5.20
CA ASP A 46 -7.33 -17.05 4.14
C ASP A 46 -5.91 -16.70 3.70
N ALA A 47 -5.56 -15.41 3.64
CA ALA A 47 -4.19 -14.95 3.39
C ALA A 47 -3.22 -15.38 4.50
N LEU A 48 -3.62 -15.30 5.78
CA LEU A 48 -2.80 -15.77 6.90
C LEU A 48 -2.57 -17.28 6.86
N LYS A 49 -3.60 -18.07 6.51
CA LYS A 49 -3.45 -19.52 6.30
C LYS A 49 -2.51 -19.82 5.14
N TRP A 50 -2.62 -19.06 4.05
CA TRP A 50 -1.70 -19.21 2.92
C TRP A 50 -0.27 -18.87 3.33
N LEU A 51 -0.06 -17.78 4.07
CA LEU A 51 1.26 -17.38 4.58
C LEU A 51 1.85 -18.43 5.51
N GLN A 52 1.05 -19.01 6.39
CA GLN A 52 1.48 -20.08 7.28
C GLN A 52 2.00 -21.30 6.50
N ALA A 53 1.36 -21.64 5.38
CA ALA A 53 1.75 -22.78 4.56
C ALA A 53 2.93 -22.50 3.61
N ASN A 54 3.15 -21.24 3.20
CA ASN A 54 4.06 -20.91 2.10
C ASN A 54 5.24 -20.01 2.51
N ASN A 55 5.23 -19.43 3.70
CA ASN A 55 6.27 -18.53 4.17
C ASN A 55 6.79 -18.99 5.53
N GLN A 56 8.08 -19.35 5.58
CA GLN A 56 8.75 -19.81 6.80
C GLN A 56 8.70 -18.78 7.94
N LEU A 57 8.62 -17.49 7.62
CA LEU A 57 8.48 -16.43 8.64
C LEU A 57 7.12 -16.43 9.34
N TYR A 58 6.13 -17.11 8.76
CA TYR A 58 4.76 -17.18 9.24
C TYR A 58 4.34 -18.61 9.62
N SER A 59 5.23 -19.60 9.57
CA SER A 59 4.87 -21.01 9.78
C SER A 59 4.27 -21.26 11.17
N ASP A 60 4.75 -20.52 12.18
CA ASP A 60 4.46 -20.77 13.59
C ASP A 60 3.44 -19.78 14.16
N ILE A 61 2.79 -18.97 13.31
CA ILE A 61 1.79 -18.00 13.79
C ILE A 61 0.56 -18.71 14.35
N ILE A 62 0.01 -18.16 15.43
CA ILE A 62 -1.28 -18.59 15.97
C ILE A 62 -2.35 -17.63 15.48
N ILE A 63 -3.25 -18.11 14.61
CA ILE A 63 -4.37 -17.32 14.10
C ILE A 63 -5.45 -17.22 15.19
N SER A 64 -5.70 -16.01 15.69
CA SER A 64 -6.74 -15.72 16.68
C SER A 64 -8.01 -15.23 15.98
N GLU A 65 -9.10 -15.99 16.13
CA GLU A 65 -10.41 -15.60 15.59
C GLU A 65 -10.98 -14.35 16.29
N ASP A 66 -10.68 -14.16 17.59
CA ASP A 66 -11.06 -12.93 18.31
C ASP A 66 -10.44 -11.71 17.66
N ARG A 67 -9.12 -11.74 17.38
CA ARG A 67 -8.43 -10.63 16.68
C ARG A 67 -8.93 -10.43 15.25
N LEU A 68 -9.29 -11.51 14.56
CA LEU A 68 -9.90 -11.39 13.25
C LEU A 68 -11.27 -10.72 13.35
N SER A 69 -12.05 -10.99 14.40
CA SER A 69 -13.39 -10.41 14.62
C SER A 69 -13.38 -8.90 14.85
N GLU A 70 -12.26 -8.34 15.28
CA GLU A 70 -12.06 -6.89 15.41
C GLU A 70 -11.92 -6.19 14.04
N LEU A 71 -11.59 -6.94 12.98
CA LEU A 71 -11.54 -6.39 11.62
C LEU A 71 -12.96 -6.20 11.06
N PRO A 72 -13.18 -5.10 10.32
CA PRO A 72 -14.48 -4.86 9.70
C PRO A 72 -14.80 -5.91 8.63
N GLU A 73 -16.10 -6.06 8.38
CA GLU A 73 -16.63 -6.90 7.32
C GLU A 73 -17.01 -6.04 6.12
N ASP A 74 -16.12 -6.01 5.11
CA ASP A 74 -16.29 -5.25 3.87
C ASP A 74 -16.27 -3.71 4.05
N ASP A 75 -15.53 -3.20 5.04
CA ASP A 75 -15.38 -1.76 5.30
C ASP A 75 -13.92 -1.37 5.57
N VAL A 76 -13.67 -0.07 5.71
CA VAL A 76 -12.35 0.50 6.01
C VAL A 76 -12.14 0.55 7.53
N PRO A 77 -10.98 0.09 8.05
CA PRO A 77 -10.65 0.25 9.46
C PRO A 77 -10.69 1.72 9.88
N THR A 78 -11.34 2.01 11.01
CA THR A 78 -11.57 3.39 11.47
C THR A 78 -10.25 4.16 11.65
N GLU A 79 -9.19 3.44 12.00
CA GLU A 79 -7.88 4.02 12.24
C GLU A 79 -7.26 4.56 10.94
N ILE A 80 -7.51 3.91 9.80
CA ILE A 80 -7.10 4.37 8.47
C ILE A 80 -7.86 5.65 8.08
N VAL A 81 -9.17 5.67 8.35
CA VAL A 81 -10.00 6.86 8.11
C VAL A 81 -9.48 8.04 8.93
N SER A 82 -9.10 7.81 10.19
CA SER A 82 -8.66 8.86 11.12
C SER A 82 -7.30 9.49 10.75
N THR A 83 -6.39 8.72 10.18
CA THR A 83 -5.04 9.18 9.82
C THR A 83 -4.97 9.76 8.41
N THR A 84 -6.01 9.56 7.60
CA THR A 84 -6.03 10.03 6.21
C THR A 84 -6.06 11.55 6.11
N ARG A 85 -5.10 12.13 5.39
CA ARG A 85 -4.98 13.57 5.11
C ARG A 85 -5.06 13.84 3.61
N VAL A 86 -5.39 15.08 3.25
CA VAL A 86 -5.32 15.57 1.87
C VAL A 86 -4.45 16.80 1.81
N SER A 87 -3.49 16.80 0.90
CA SER A 87 -2.62 17.93 0.60
C SER A 87 -2.80 18.35 -0.86
N ALA A 88 -2.69 19.65 -1.12
CA ALA A 88 -2.61 20.20 -2.49
C ALA A 88 -1.16 20.42 -2.95
N ASP A 89 -0.19 20.02 -2.12
CA ASP A 89 1.24 20.27 -2.34
C ASP A 89 1.84 19.24 -3.31
N VAL A 90 1.53 19.41 -4.60
CA VAL A 90 1.98 18.52 -5.68
C VAL A 90 3.50 18.65 -5.92
N GLU A 91 4.10 19.80 -5.59
CA GLU A 91 5.54 20.03 -5.79
C GLU A 91 6.43 19.15 -4.90
N ALA A 92 5.94 18.79 -3.70
CA ALA A 92 6.63 17.86 -2.83
C ALA A 92 6.72 16.45 -3.45
N VAL A 93 5.66 15.99 -4.10
CA VAL A 93 5.60 14.66 -4.76
C VAL A 93 6.53 14.60 -5.96
N LEU A 94 6.54 15.64 -6.80
CA LEU A 94 7.41 15.69 -7.99
C LEU A 94 8.90 15.56 -7.62
N ARG A 95 9.29 16.10 -6.46
CA ARG A 95 10.67 16.03 -5.96
C ARG A 95 11.06 14.64 -5.46
N GLU A 96 10.11 13.85 -4.97
CA GLU A 96 10.34 12.45 -4.60
C GLU A 96 10.54 11.55 -5.84
N GLU A 97 9.82 11.84 -6.93
CA GLU A 97 9.96 11.09 -8.20
C GLU A 97 11.32 11.30 -8.87
N GLU A 98 11.93 12.49 -8.74
CA GLU A 98 13.23 12.82 -9.34
C GLU A 98 14.41 12.02 -8.76
N GLY A 99 14.23 11.34 -7.62
CA GLY A 99 15.28 10.57 -6.93
C GLY A 99 15.30 9.08 -7.23
N TYR A 100 14.29 8.52 -7.91
CA TYR A 100 14.19 7.08 -8.14
C TYR A 100 14.84 6.68 -9.47
N VAL A 101 16.18 6.60 -9.48
CA VAL A 101 16.92 5.95 -10.56
C VAL A 101 16.94 4.45 -10.26
N PRO A 102 16.35 3.57 -11.11
CA PRO A 102 16.44 2.14 -10.92
C PRO A 102 17.92 1.73 -10.83
N LEU A 103 18.31 1.04 -9.76
CA LEU A 103 19.69 0.60 -9.54
C LEU A 103 20.16 -0.46 -10.56
N ASP A 104 19.24 -0.90 -11.42
CA ASP A 104 19.46 -1.91 -12.46
C ASP A 104 20.26 -1.37 -13.66
N VAL A 105 20.57 -0.05 -13.70
CA VAL A 105 21.46 0.55 -14.72
C VAL A 105 22.88 0.84 -14.21
N LEU A 106 23.25 0.32 -13.04
CA LEU A 106 24.63 0.36 -12.55
C LEU A 106 25.35 -0.96 -12.83
N ASP A 107 25.37 -1.37 -14.09
CA ASP A 107 26.47 -2.18 -14.61
C ASP A 107 26.70 -1.89 -16.10
N GLU A 108 27.88 -1.32 -16.34
CA GLU A 108 28.65 -1.23 -17.59
C GLU A 108 28.13 -0.37 -18.77
N GLY A 109 28.69 0.84 -18.87
CA GLY A 109 29.12 1.41 -20.17
C GLY A 109 28.13 2.30 -20.93
N GLU A 110 28.64 3.45 -21.36
CA GLU A 110 28.09 4.37 -22.38
C GLU A 110 26.80 5.16 -22.06
N PHE A 111 27.01 6.45 -21.81
CA PHE A 111 25.97 7.48 -21.68
C PHE A 111 25.43 7.86 -23.07
N HIS A 112 24.26 7.34 -23.46
CA HIS A 112 23.47 7.90 -24.56
C HIS A 112 22.13 8.42 -24.05
N ALA A 113 22.09 9.73 -23.80
CA ALA A 113 20.89 10.47 -23.45
C ALA A 113 19.96 10.59 -24.67
N GLU A 114 19.15 9.56 -24.93
CA GLU A 114 18.03 9.68 -25.86
C GLU A 114 16.74 10.00 -25.10
N ARG A 115 16.49 11.31 -25.07
CA ARG A 115 15.30 11.98 -24.58
C ARG A 115 14.06 11.48 -25.32
N LEU A 116 13.42 10.42 -24.81
CA LEU A 116 12.13 9.98 -25.31
C LEU A 116 11.06 11.03 -24.98
N SER A 117 10.55 11.63 -26.06
CA SER A 117 9.53 12.66 -26.09
C SER A 117 8.27 12.29 -25.30
N ARG A 118 7.71 13.30 -24.63
CA ARG A 118 6.54 13.33 -23.72
C ARG A 118 5.19 12.86 -24.31
N SER A 119 5.13 11.89 -25.23
CA SER A 119 3.91 11.59 -25.98
C SER A 119 3.45 10.12 -26.02
N GLN A 120 4.01 9.21 -25.22
CA GLN A 120 3.63 7.78 -25.29
C GLN A 120 3.29 7.09 -23.96
N ILE A 121 3.05 7.84 -22.88
CA ILE A 121 2.43 7.29 -21.67
C ILE A 121 0.96 7.69 -21.62
N SER A 122 0.22 7.36 -22.67
CA SER A 122 -1.24 7.46 -22.70
C SER A 122 -1.90 6.13 -23.02
N HIS A 123 -1.16 5.01 -23.01
CA HIS A 123 -1.69 3.73 -23.47
C HIS A 123 -1.63 2.54 -22.51
N ILE A 124 -1.33 2.74 -21.23
CA ILE A 124 -1.33 1.64 -20.24
C ILE A 124 -2.51 1.69 -19.25
N CYS A 125 -3.39 2.70 -19.31
CA CYS A 125 -4.58 2.76 -18.46
C CYS A 125 -5.87 2.87 -19.28
N TYR A 126 -6.27 1.79 -19.97
CA TYR A 126 -7.69 1.51 -20.22
C TYR A 126 -7.90 0.03 -20.54
N ARG A 127 -8.50 -0.72 -19.60
CA ARG A 127 -9.15 -2.01 -19.89
C ARG A 127 -10.55 -1.93 -19.31
N PRO A 128 -11.60 -1.64 -20.10
CA PRO A 128 -12.96 -1.91 -19.70
C PRO A 128 -13.25 -3.41 -19.95
N HIS A 129 -14.26 -3.91 -19.25
CA HIS A 129 -14.80 -5.27 -19.37
C HIS A 129 -15.19 -5.65 -20.80
#